data_AF-A0A6U9Z9I4-F1
#
_entry.id   AF-A0A6U9Z9I4-F1
#
_cell.length_a   1.000
_cell.length_b   1.000
_cell.length_c   1.000
_cell.angle_alpha   90.00
_cell.angle_beta   90.00
_cell.angle_gamma   90.00
#
_symmetry.space_group_name_H-M   'P 1'
#
loop_
_entity.id
_entity.type
_entity.pdbx_description
1 polymer ?
#
loop_
_entity_poly.entity_id
_entity_poly.type
_entity_poly.pdbx_seq_one_letter_code
_entity_poly.pdbx_strand_id
1 'polypeptide(L)'
;MRFTTATLAALVALGSASGDGNHDEGSRNSPTSHSNSMSFLTRDFDAHDIIAKMTGHKVGVLYNTPVDIAALNTDGHKTKEELDSSADTGILQNRGRDSATFNDVDCTDLCSNGRPEINVSGEEFKDVIVSCLSDDCIYDLPLNCWDTSRVNDMSNAFSSVNSFNEPIQCWDTSNVVDMSSMFLYAYRFDRPIDQWETSSVSDMSNMFKGARSFNQPIGSWNTSSLSKATTMFGLTYSFNQPIGSWDTSSVSDIRQMFLYSSIFNQPIGLWDTSSVEDMLFVLLGAKSFNQPIGSWDTSRVSSMIAVLAGCDSFNQPLDEWDTSGVTDMTIMLFGMPTFNQPLGSWDTSSVKSMAYMFEKSPYFNQPIGSWNTSNVQNMNSMFRGAESFNQPIESWDTSSV
;
A
#
# COMPACT_ATOMS: atom_id res chain seq x y z
N MET A 1 -6.94 20.29 12.31
CA MET A 1 -6.30 19.18 13.05
C MET A 1 -4.78 19.26 12.89
N ARG A 2 -4.00 18.98 13.94
CA ARG A 2 -2.57 18.71 13.80
C ARG A 2 -2.43 17.22 13.48
N PHE A 3 -2.05 16.90 12.26
CA PHE A 3 -1.61 15.55 11.92
C PHE A 3 -0.45 15.16 12.83
N THR A 4 -0.39 13.90 13.25
CA THR A 4 0.80 13.42 13.95
C THR A 4 2.00 13.53 13.01
N THR A 5 3.18 13.72 13.56
CA THR A 5 4.44 13.74 12.80
C THR A 5 4.61 12.49 11.93
N ALA A 6 4.05 11.34 12.34
CA ALA A 6 4.07 10.09 11.57
C ALA A 6 3.18 10.14 10.32
N THR A 7 1.95 10.69 10.40
CA THR A 7 1.06 10.87 9.25
C THR A 7 1.68 11.83 8.23
N LEU A 8 2.31 12.91 8.71
CA LEU A 8 3.02 13.87 7.85
C LEU A 8 4.26 13.25 7.20
N ALA A 9 5.01 12.41 7.91
CA ALA A 9 6.23 11.76 7.40
C ALA A 9 5.93 10.73 6.30
N ALA A 10 4.87 9.94 6.44
CA ALA A 10 4.41 9.02 5.39
C ALA A 10 4.00 9.78 4.12
N LEU A 11 3.37 10.94 4.29
CA LEU A 11 3.00 11.89 3.24
C LEU A 11 4.21 12.56 2.58
N VAL A 12 5.25 12.92 3.33
CA VAL A 12 6.48 13.50 2.76
C VAL A 12 7.27 12.49 1.91
N ALA A 13 7.31 11.22 2.30
CA ALA A 13 7.97 10.16 1.53
C ALA A 13 7.30 9.89 0.16
N LEU A 14 6.02 10.25 0.01
CA LEU A 14 5.25 10.12 -1.23
C LEU A 14 5.66 11.14 -2.31
N GLY A 15 6.04 12.35 -1.90
CA GLY A 15 6.44 13.41 -2.84
C GLY A 15 7.79 13.18 -3.51
N SER A 16 8.67 12.41 -2.87
CA SER A 16 9.98 12.05 -3.44
C SER A 16 9.93 10.82 -4.36
N ALA A 17 8.84 10.04 -4.35
CA ALA A 17 8.72 8.82 -5.16
C ALA A 17 7.98 9.01 -6.51
N SER A 18 7.23 10.11 -6.69
CA SER A 18 6.52 10.43 -7.93
C SER A 18 7.35 11.20 -8.97
N GLY A 19 8.63 11.47 -8.69
CA GLY A 19 9.52 12.26 -9.55
C GLY A 19 10.20 11.51 -10.71
N ASP A 20 10.18 10.17 -10.74
CA ASP A 20 10.89 9.39 -11.77
C ASP A 20 9.97 8.97 -12.92
N GLY A 21 9.45 9.97 -13.64
CA GLY A 21 8.80 9.80 -14.94
C GLY A 21 9.65 10.46 -16.04
N ASN A 22 10.57 9.71 -16.64
CA ASN A 22 11.38 10.14 -17.78
C ASN A 22 10.49 10.59 -18.96
N HIS A 23 10.44 11.90 -19.23
CA HIS A 23 9.97 12.45 -20.50
C HIS A 23 11.16 12.57 -21.47
N ASP A 24 11.27 11.62 -22.39
CA ASP A 24 12.14 11.72 -23.57
C ASP A 24 11.37 12.46 -24.70
N GLU A 25 11.69 13.74 -24.94
CA GLU A 25 11.22 14.47 -26.13
C GLU A 25 12.17 14.21 -27.31
N GLY A 26 11.77 13.30 -28.21
CA GLY A 26 12.40 13.07 -29.51
C GLY A 26 11.56 13.67 -30.66
N SER A 27 12.14 14.62 -31.38
CA SER A 27 11.50 15.50 -32.37
C SER A 27 11.19 14.90 -33.77
N ARG A 28 10.17 15.49 -34.44
CA ARG A 28 9.98 15.84 -35.88
C ARG A 28 8.92 15.10 -36.75
N ASN A 29 7.89 15.88 -37.14
CA ASN A 29 7.23 16.10 -38.46
C ASN A 29 6.81 14.88 -39.33
N SER A 30 5.57 14.68 -39.81
CA SER A 30 4.64 15.57 -40.55
C SER A 30 3.27 14.84 -40.82
N PRO A 31 2.22 15.48 -41.39
CA PRO A 31 0.81 15.29 -40.99
C PRO A 31 -0.04 14.39 -41.90
N THR A 32 -1.16 13.81 -41.38
CA THR A 32 -2.50 13.80 -42.03
C THR A 32 -3.58 13.02 -41.25
N SER A 33 -4.79 13.59 -41.31
CA SER A 33 -6.13 13.02 -41.14
C SER A 33 -6.71 12.85 -39.72
N HIS A 34 -7.91 13.43 -39.58
CA HIS A 34 -8.73 13.53 -38.38
C HIS A 34 -9.30 12.17 -37.94
N SER A 35 -9.06 11.82 -36.68
CA SER A 35 -10.02 11.10 -35.86
C SER A 35 -10.07 11.79 -34.49
N ASN A 36 -11.23 12.33 -34.12
CA ASN A 36 -11.50 12.80 -32.77
C ASN A 36 -11.49 11.60 -31.81
N SER A 37 -10.32 11.21 -31.33
CA SER A 37 -10.19 10.56 -30.04
C SER A 37 -9.79 11.66 -29.05
N MET A 38 -10.71 12.04 -28.15
CA MET A 38 -10.30 12.74 -26.94
C MET A 38 -9.34 11.81 -26.18
N SER A 39 -8.05 12.02 -26.38
CA SER A 39 -7.02 11.47 -25.50
C SER A 39 -7.23 12.15 -24.15
N PHE A 40 -7.94 11.48 -23.25
CA PHE A 40 -7.87 11.79 -21.83
C PHE A 40 -6.42 11.58 -21.42
N LEU A 41 -5.63 12.65 -21.44
CA LEU A 41 -4.40 12.72 -20.69
C LEU A 41 -4.84 12.57 -19.22
N THR A 42 -4.81 11.34 -18.72
CA THR A 42 -4.88 11.04 -17.30
C THR A 42 -3.71 11.78 -16.67
N ARG A 43 -3.94 13.02 -16.20
CA ARG A 43 -2.99 13.68 -15.31
C ARG A 43 -2.86 12.75 -14.12
N ASP A 44 -1.68 12.17 -13.94
CA ASP A 44 -1.37 11.44 -12.72
C ASP A 44 -1.74 12.33 -11.54
N PHE A 45 -2.74 11.88 -10.78
CA PHE A 45 -3.20 12.57 -9.58
C PHE A 45 -2.08 12.47 -8.55
N ASP A 46 -1.33 13.56 -8.47
CA ASP A 46 -0.09 13.61 -7.72
C ASP A 46 -0.39 13.56 -6.22
N ALA A 47 0.28 12.67 -5.48
CA ALA A 47 0.17 12.56 -4.02
C ALA A 47 0.35 13.93 -3.34
N HIS A 48 1.15 14.81 -3.96
CA HIS A 48 1.33 16.22 -3.62
C HIS A 48 0.02 17.01 -3.41
N ASP A 49 -1.03 16.80 -4.21
CA ASP A 49 -2.29 17.54 -4.08
C ASP A 49 -3.06 17.11 -2.81
N ILE A 50 -3.04 15.81 -2.51
CA ILE A 50 -3.64 15.24 -1.31
C ILE A 50 -2.87 15.72 -0.06
N ILE A 51 -1.53 15.72 -0.12
CA ILE A 51 -0.67 16.24 0.94
C ILE A 51 -0.94 17.74 1.19
N ALA A 52 -1.03 18.54 0.14
CA ALA A 52 -1.29 19.98 0.25
C ALA A 52 -2.65 20.29 0.89
N LYS A 53 -3.68 19.49 0.56
CA LYS A 53 -5.04 19.61 1.13
C LYS A 53 -5.07 19.23 2.60
N MET A 54 -4.40 18.15 2.96
CA MET A 54 -4.27 17.74 4.36
C MET A 54 -3.49 18.78 5.16
N THR A 55 -2.38 19.29 4.65
CA THR A 55 -1.50 20.22 5.38
C THR A 55 -1.96 21.69 5.39
N GLY A 56 -3.11 22.02 4.78
CA GLY A 56 -3.72 23.35 4.87
C GLY A 56 -2.97 24.45 4.13
N HIS A 57 -2.39 24.16 2.96
CA HIS A 57 -1.70 25.14 2.10
C HIS A 57 -0.47 25.85 2.74
N LYS A 58 0.27 25.18 3.62
CA LYS A 58 1.65 25.59 3.99
C LYS A 58 2.68 24.55 3.56
N VAL A 59 2.69 24.20 2.28
CA VAL A 59 3.86 23.52 1.67
C VAL A 59 4.83 24.60 1.17
N GLY A 60 5.26 25.44 2.10
CA GLY A 60 6.36 26.37 1.92
C GLY A 60 7.28 26.15 3.11
N VAL A 61 8.52 25.74 2.84
CA VAL A 61 9.58 25.51 3.84
C VAL A 61 9.55 24.14 4.55
N LEU A 62 9.70 23.03 3.80
CA LEU A 62 10.32 21.78 4.34
C LEU A 62 11.26 21.06 3.35
N TYR A 63 11.40 21.53 2.10
CA TYR A 63 12.31 20.96 1.10
C TYR A 63 13.80 21.30 1.27
N ASN A 64 14.31 21.44 2.51
CA ASN A 64 15.72 21.83 2.74
C ASN A 64 16.43 20.99 3.82
N THR A 65 16.06 19.73 3.95
CA THR A 65 17.01 18.73 4.48
C THR A 65 17.39 17.80 3.33
N PRO A 66 18.65 17.79 2.89
CA PRO A 66 19.10 16.85 1.87
C PRO A 66 18.83 15.44 2.39
N VAL A 67 17.86 14.75 1.80
CA VAL A 67 18.03 13.31 1.59
C VAL A 67 19.18 13.23 0.61
N ASP A 68 20.22 12.48 0.95
CA ASP A 68 21.46 12.43 0.17
C ASP A 68 21.19 11.80 -1.20
N ILE A 69 20.73 12.63 -2.14
CA ILE A 69 20.57 12.36 -3.57
C ILE A 69 21.96 12.17 -4.23
N ALA A 70 23.06 12.32 -3.48
CA ALA A 70 24.42 12.11 -3.94
C ALA A 70 24.82 10.62 -4.13
N ALA A 71 23.99 9.65 -3.75
CA ALA A 71 24.21 8.24 -4.11
C ALA A 71 23.64 7.85 -5.49
N LEU A 72 23.04 8.80 -6.23
CA LEU A 72 22.40 8.57 -7.54
C LEU A 72 23.32 8.75 -8.76
N ASN A 73 24.65 8.75 -8.61
CA ASN A 73 25.54 8.85 -9.76
C ASN A 73 26.92 8.23 -9.51
N THR A 74 26.98 6.91 -9.39
CA THR A 74 28.18 6.14 -9.74
C THR A 74 27.77 4.87 -10.48
N ASP A 75 27.18 5.04 -11.66
CA ASP A 75 27.50 4.13 -12.76
C ASP A 75 27.27 4.89 -14.06
N GLY A 76 28.35 5.05 -14.81
CA GLY A 76 28.35 5.76 -16.08
C GLY A 76 27.31 5.18 -17.02
N HIS A 77 26.65 6.07 -17.75
CA HIS A 77 25.78 5.81 -18.88
C HIS A 77 26.03 4.45 -19.55
N LYS A 78 25.24 3.45 -19.19
CA LYS A 78 25.03 2.26 -20.01
C LYS A 78 23.71 2.44 -20.75
N THR A 79 23.77 2.20 -22.05
CA THR A 79 22.63 2.38 -22.95
C THR A 79 21.59 1.27 -22.73
N LYS A 80 20.35 1.50 -23.16
CA LYS A 80 19.21 0.57 -23.01
C LYS A 80 19.50 -0.84 -23.55
N GLU A 81 20.42 -0.99 -24.51
CA GLU A 81 20.87 -2.28 -25.04
C GLU A 81 21.85 -3.04 -24.12
N GLU A 82 22.49 -2.38 -23.16
CA GLU A 82 23.41 -3.02 -22.19
C GLU A 82 22.67 -3.53 -20.94
N LEU A 83 21.52 -2.95 -20.59
CA LEU A 83 20.65 -3.42 -19.49
C LEU A 83 19.83 -4.67 -19.87
N ASP A 84 19.53 -4.86 -21.16
CA ASP A 84 18.87 -6.08 -21.68
C ASP A 84 19.85 -7.26 -21.85
N SER A 85 21.17 -7.03 -21.69
CA SER A 85 22.20 -8.07 -21.86
C SER A 85 22.65 -8.76 -20.57
N SER A 86 22.21 -8.29 -19.40
CA SER A 86 22.46 -8.96 -18.10
C SER A 86 21.25 -9.70 -17.55
N ALA A 87 20.11 -9.64 -18.26
CA ALA A 87 19.04 -10.59 -18.11
C ALA A 87 19.47 -11.88 -18.82
N ASP A 88 20.15 -12.77 -18.09
CA ASP A 88 20.19 -14.18 -18.46
C ASP A 88 18.75 -14.72 -18.36
N THR A 89 17.97 -14.43 -19.39
CA THR A 89 16.72 -15.10 -19.69
C THR A 89 17.11 -16.46 -20.25
N GLY A 90 17.48 -17.35 -19.34
CA GLY A 90 17.41 -18.78 -19.59
C GLY A 90 15.97 -19.11 -19.98
N ILE A 91 15.71 -19.11 -21.29
CA ILE A 91 14.47 -19.57 -21.90
C ILE A 91 14.31 -21.04 -21.51
N LEU A 92 13.63 -21.30 -20.39
CA LEU A 92 12.95 -22.56 -20.20
C LEU A 92 11.74 -22.53 -21.11
N GLN A 93 11.90 -23.16 -22.28
CA GLN A 93 10.81 -23.47 -23.18
C GLN A 93 9.64 -24.04 -22.38
N ASN A 94 8.47 -23.42 -22.55
CA ASN A 94 7.17 -24.01 -22.27
C ASN A 94 7.08 -25.38 -22.95
N ARG A 95 7.46 -26.43 -22.24
CA ARG A 95 6.97 -27.79 -22.47
C ARG A 95 6.00 -28.06 -21.35
N GLY A 96 4.73 -28.25 -21.71
CA GLY A 96 3.68 -28.63 -20.78
C GLY A 96 4.21 -29.68 -19.81
N ARG A 97 4.15 -29.35 -18.53
CA ARG A 97 4.62 -30.25 -17.48
C ARG A 97 3.67 -30.10 -16.31
N ASP A 98 3.16 -31.25 -15.92
CA ASP A 98 1.98 -31.46 -15.13
C ASP A 98 2.04 -30.83 -13.74
N SER A 99 0.84 -30.68 -13.17
CA SER A 99 0.55 -30.54 -11.74
C SER A 99 1.51 -31.37 -10.87
N ALA A 100 2.62 -30.75 -10.49
CA ALA A 100 3.56 -31.23 -9.49
C ALA A 100 3.89 -30.02 -8.60
N THR A 101 3.56 -30.18 -7.33
CA THR A 101 3.71 -29.25 -6.22
C THR A 101 5.10 -28.62 -6.14
N PHE A 102 5.16 -27.32 -5.87
CA PHE A 102 6.36 -26.56 -5.49
C PHE A 102 6.85 -26.93 -4.06
N ASN A 103 6.65 -28.18 -3.62
CA ASN A 103 6.78 -28.63 -2.22
C ASN A 103 8.03 -29.48 -1.96
N ASP A 104 9.19 -29.18 -2.54
CA ASP A 104 10.39 -29.95 -2.20
C ASP A 104 11.68 -29.15 -2.46
N VAL A 105 11.81 -27.98 -1.83
CA VAL A 105 13.15 -27.41 -1.61
C VAL A 105 13.69 -28.07 -0.36
N ASP A 106 14.48 -29.13 -0.54
CA ASP A 106 15.24 -29.68 0.58
C ASP A 106 16.32 -28.68 1.00
N CYS A 107 15.99 -27.88 2.01
CA CYS A 107 16.89 -26.90 2.61
C CYS A 107 18.15 -27.53 3.25
N THR A 108 18.17 -28.85 3.44
CA THR A 108 19.35 -29.57 3.94
C THR A 108 20.34 -29.90 2.82
N ASP A 109 19.86 -30.18 1.60
CA ASP A 109 20.70 -30.46 0.42
C ASP A 109 21.42 -29.21 -0.12
N LEU A 110 20.83 -28.02 0.06
CA LEU A 110 21.40 -26.76 -0.41
C LEU A 110 22.61 -26.27 0.39
N CYS A 111 22.81 -26.80 1.61
CA CYS A 111 23.74 -26.26 2.59
C CYS A 111 24.75 -27.33 3.02
N SER A 112 25.75 -27.56 2.19
CA SER A 112 26.66 -28.71 2.24
C SER A 112 27.52 -28.86 3.50
N ASN A 113 27.50 -27.89 4.43
CA ASN A 113 28.32 -27.86 5.64
C ASN A 113 27.50 -27.71 6.96
N GLY A 114 26.19 -27.96 6.91
CA GLY A 114 25.30 -27.70 8.04
C GLY A 114 24.91 -26.23 8.12
N ARG A 115 23.83 -25.95 8.87
CA ARG A 115 23.22 -24.62 8.96
C ARG A 115 23.69 -23.94 10.24
N PRO A 116 24.33 -22.75 10.17
CA PRO A 116 24.73 -22.02 11.37
C PRO A 116 23.47 -21.58 12.12
N GLU A 117 23.39 -21.94 13.39
CA GLU A 117 22.30 -21.55 14.26
C GLU A 117 22.40 -20.07 14.62
N ILE A 118 21.35 -19.31 14.32
CA ILE A 118 21.23 -17.90 14.65
C ILE A 118 20.41 -17.75 15.92
N ASN A 119 21.08 -17.32 17.00
CA ASN A 119 20.50 -17.25 18.35
C ASN A 119 20.40 -15.81 18.87
N VAL A 120 20.16 -14.86 17.96
CA VAL A 120 19.98 -13.43 18.25
C VAL A 120 18.65 -12.97 17.63
N SER A 121 18.06 -11.89 18.13
CA SER A 121 16.74 -11.41 17.69
C SER A 121 16.68 -9.88 17.75
N GLY A 122 15.72 -9.28 17.06
CA GLY A 122 15.51 -7.83 17.00
C GLY A 122 16.72 -7.10 16.41
N GLU A 123 17.16 -6.00 17.05
CA GLU A 123 18.28 -5.20 16.55
C GLU A 123 19.58 -6.01 16.39
N GLU A 124 19.87 -6.98 17.26
CA GLU A 124 21.08 -7.81 17.12
C GLU A 124 21.00 -8.72 15.89
N PHE A 125 19.80 -9.24 15.55
CA PHE A 125 19.59 -10.02 14.34
C PHE A 125 19.77 -9.16 13.09
N LYS A 126 19.22 -7.94 13.08
CA LYS A 126 19.44 -6.96 12.02
C LYS A 126 20.91 -6.59 11.86
N ASP A 127 21.64 -6.36 12.96
CA ASP A 127 23.08 -6.05 12.91
C ASP A 127 23.87 -7.18 12.26
N VAL A 128 23.54 -8.44 12.58
CA VAL A 128 24.13 -9.63 11.94
C VAL A 128 23.82 -9.67 10.44
N ILE A 129 22.57 -9.39 10.03
CA ILE A 129 22.19 -9.32 8.62
C ILE A 129 22.97 -8.23 7.89
N VAL A 130 23.03 -7.01 8.44
CA VAL A 130 23.75 -5.87 7.84
C VAL A 130 25.24 -6.21 7.67
N SER A 131 25.86 -6.79 8.70
CA SER A 131 27.26 -7.25 8.63
C SER A 131 27.45 -8.27 7.50
N CYS A 132 26.48 -9.16 7.31
CA CYS A 132 26.56 -10.23 6.32
C CYS A 132 26.15 -9.85 4.90
N LEU A 133 25.49 -8.71 4.72
CA LEU A 133 25.27 -8.09 3.42
C LEU A 133 26.47 -7.23 2.98
N SER A 134 27.39 -6.95 3.90
CA SER A 134 28.72 -6.39 3.63
C SER A 134 29.81 -7.48 3.58
N ASP A 135 31.06 -7.08 3.32
CA ASP A 135 32.22 -7.99 3.26
C ASP A 135 32.65 -8.57 4.63
N ASP A 136 31.92 -8.26 5.72
CA ASP A 136 32.25 -8.60 7.11
C ASP A 136 31.34 -9.70 7.68
N CYS A 137 30.85 -10.62 6.85
CA CYS A 137 29.97 -11.68 7.35
C CYS A 137 30.71 -12.65 8.29
N ILE A 138 30.19 -12.83 9.51
CA ILE A 138 30.73 -13.79 10.49
C ILE A 138 30.43 -15.25 10.05
N TYR A 139 29.38 -15.42 9.23
CA TYR A 139 28.94 -16.71 8.72
C TYR A 139 29.35 -16.85 7.24
N ASP A 140 30.33 -17.70 6.93
CA ASP A 140 30.81 -17.93 5.56
C ASP A 140 29.86 -18.81 4.73
N LEU A 141 28.55 -18.52 4.79
CA LEU A 141 27.47 -19.26 4.12
C LEU A 141 26.36 -18.31 3.66
N PRO A 142 25.69 -18.61 2.53
CA PRO A 142 24.55 -17.83 2.06
C PRO A 142 23.46 -17.66 3.13
N LEU A 143 22.78 -16.51 3.16
CA LEU A 143 21.71 -16.22 4.13
C LEU A 143 20.63 -17.31 4.16
N ASN A 144 20.28 -17.88 3.00
CA ASN A 144 19.31 -18.98 2.90
C ASN A 144 19.69 -20.19 3.78
N CYS A 145 20.97 -20.39 4.06
CA CYS A 145 21.45 -21.54 4.83
C CYS A 145 21.41 -21.35 6.34
N TRP A 146 20.98 -20.20 6.85
CA TRP A 146 20.95 -19.94 8.29
C TRP A 146 19.82 -20.70 8.97
N ASP A 147 20.10 -21.37 10.10
CA ASP A 147 19.07 -21.93 10.95
C ASP A 147 18.55 -20.84 11.89
N THR A 148 17.37 -20.30 11.56
CA THR A 148 16.72 -19.23 12.32
C THR A 148 15.70 -19.74 13.33
N SER A 149 15.69 -21.04 13.64
CA SER A 149 14.69 -21.65 14.54
C SER A 149 14.66 -21.05 15.94
N ARG A 150 15.72 -20.35 16.38
CA ARG A 150 15.77 -19.64 17.67
C ARG A 150 15.43 -18.16 17.60
N VAL A 151 15.22 -17.60 16.40
CA VAL A 151 14.90 -16.18 16.21
C VAL A 151 13.42 -15.96 16.46
N ASN A 152 13.08 -15.03 17.36
CA ASN A 152 11.68 -14.70 17.67
C ASN A 152 11.27 -13.28 17.23
N ASP A 153 12.23 -12.43 16.90
CA ASP A 153 12.02 -11.06 16.41
C ASP A 153 12.92 -10.87 15.19
N MET A 154 12.30 -10.77 14.01
CA MET A 154 12.93 -10.50 12.73
C MET A 154 12.67 -9.07 12.25
N SER A 155 12.19 -8.19 13.15
CA SER A 155 11.87 -6.82 12.81
C SER A 155 13.07 -6.10 12.21
N ASN A 156 12.81 -5.28 11.20
CA ASN A 156 13.79 -4.45 10.50
C ASN A 156 14.97 -5.18 9.83
N ALA A 157 14.98 -6.52 9.73
CA ALA A 157 16.15 -7.30 9.27
C ALA A 157 16.73 -6.83 7.92
N PHE A 158 15.86 -6.49 6.96
CA PHE A 158 16.24 -5.99 5.62
C PHE A 158 15.73 -4.57 5.37
N SER A 159 15.43 -3.81 6.43
CA SER A 159 14.93 -2.45 6.32
C SER A 159 15.93 -1.54 5.61
N SER A 160 15.46 -0.84 4.57
CA SER A 160 16.21 0.05 3.68
C SER A 160 17.35 -0.61 2.90
N VAL A 161 17.38 -1.95 2.83
CA VAL A 161 18.28 -2.68 1.93
C VAL A 161 17.65 -2.72 0.54
N ASN A 162 17.71 -1.58 -0.15
CA ASN A 162 17.00 -1.30 -1.41
C ASN A 162 17.16 -2.40 -2.49
N SER A 163 18.35 -2.98 -2.61
CA SER A 163 18.70 -3.99 -3.61
C SER A 163 18.44 -5.43 -3.17
N PHE A 164 18.01 -5.67 -1.92
CA PHE A 164 17.87 -7.00 -1.37
C PHE A 164 16.89 -7.85 -2.19
N ASN A 165 17.37 -8.98 -2.69
CA ASN A 165 16.56 -9.97 -3.40
C ASN A 165 17.25 -11.35 -3.37
N GLU A 166 17.93 -11.68 -2.27
CA GLU A 166 18.60 -12.97 -2.11
C GLU A 166 17.65 -14.02 -1.53
N PRO A 167 17.87 -15.33 -1.80
CA PRO A 167 17.02 -16.40 -1.27
C PRO A 167 17.06 -16.47 0.27
N ILE A 168 15.88 -16.61 0.88
CA ILE A 168 15.67 -16.79 2.33
C ILE A 168 14.52 -17.78 2.64
N GLN A 169 14.09 -18.53 1.64
CA GLN A 169 12.95 -19.45 1.75
C GLN A 169 13.15 -20.55 2.80
N CYS A 170 14.40 -20.84 3.15
CA CYS A 170 14.74 -21.92 4.08
C CYS A 170 14.71 -21.51 5.56
N TRP A 171 14.54 -20.23 5.87
CA TRP A 171 14.45 -19.76 7.26
C TRP A 171 13.29 -20.44 8.00
N ASP A 172 13.56 -20.91 9.21
CA ASP A 172 12.54 -21.37 10.14
C ASP A 172 11.96 -20.14 10.86
N THR A 173 10.67 -19.89 10.62
CA THR A 173 9.92 -18.76 11.17
C THR A 173 8.91 -19.17 12.25
N SER A 174 8.88 -20.45 12.64
CA SER A 174 7.87 -21.01 13.55
C SER A 174 7.83 -20.35 14.94
N ASN A 175 8.96 -19.79 15.39
CA ASN A 175 9.10 -19.08 16.67
C ASN A 175 9.03 -17.55 16.54
N VAL A 176 8.86 -17.02 15.33
CA VAL A 176 8.84 -15.57 15.09
C VAL A 176 7.51 -14.97 15.53
N VAL A 177 7.60 -13.88 16.29
CA VAL A 177 6.46 -13.13 16.85
C VAL A 177 6.36 -11.73 16.23
N ASP A 178 7.49 -11.14 15.82
CA ASP A 178 7.57 -9.80 15.22
C ASP A 178 8.31 -9.85 13.87
N MET A 179 7.63 -9.42 12.81
CA MET A 179 8.18 -9.23 11.45
C MET A 179 8.02 -7.78 10.98
N SER A 180 7.77 -6.85 11.90
CA SER A 180 7.52 -5.46 11.57
C SER A 180 8.70 -4.84 10.84
N SER A 181 8.41 -4.10 9.77
CA SER A 181 9.40 -3.43 8.92
C SER A 181 10.50 -4.33 8.33
N MET A 182 10.33 -5.66 8.32
CA MET A 182 11.37 -6.60 7.90
C MET A 182 11.90 -6.30 6.49
N PHE A 183 11.04 -5.93 5.54
CA PHE A 183 11.40 -5.55 4.16
C PHE A 183 11.03 -4.10 3.83
N LEU A 184 10.97 -3.23 4.84
CA LEU A 184 10.66 -1.81 4.66
C LEU A 184 11.65 -1.20 3.65
N TYR A 185 11.15 -0.67 2.53
CA TYR A 185 11.93 -0.12 1.41
C TYR A 185 12.95 -1.07 0.76
N ALA A 186 12.80 -2.39 0.90
CA ALA A 186 13.54 -3.37 0.10
C ALA A 186 12.98 -3.42 -1.33
N TYR A 187 13.24 -2.37 -2.13
CA TYR A 187 12.56 -2.11 -3.41
C TYR A 187 12.53 -3.29 -4.39
N ARG A 188 13.58 -4.12 -4.40
CA ARG A 188 13.74 -5.24 -5.34
C ARG A 188 13.30 -6.60 -4.79
N PHE A 189 12.88 -6.69 -3.54
CA PHE A 189 12.56 -7.97 -2.91
C PHE A 189 11.31 -8.61 -3.54
N ASP A 190 11.47 -9.82 -4.07
CA ASP A 190 10.40 -10.64 -4.62
C ASP A 190 10.77 -12.15 -4.58
N ARG A 191 11.23 -12.64 -3.42
CA ARG A 191 11.63 -14.05 -3.24
C ARG A 191 10.57 -14.87 -2.50
N PRO A 192 10.40 -16.16 -2.85
CA PRO A 192 9.43 -17.03 -2.21
C PRO A 192 9.57 -17.07 -0.68
N ILE A 193 8.45 -16.84 -0.01
CA ILE A 193 8.27 -16.89 1.46
C ILE A 193 6.91 -17.50 1.84
N ASP A 194 6.27 -18.19 0.89
CA ASP A 194 4.95 -18.82 1.02
C ASP A 194 4.95 -20.00 2.01
N GLN A 195 6.12 -20.59 2.27
CA GLN A 195 6.34 -21.71 3.19
C GLN A 195 6.68 -21.27 4.62
N TRP A 196 6.68 -19.97 4.91
CA TRP A 196 6.94 -19.49 6.28
C TRP A 196 5.77 -19.80 7.21
N GLU A 197 6.10 -20.22 8.43
CA GLU A 197 5.14 -20.52 9.49
C GLU A 197 4.82 -19.23 10.27
N THR A 198 3.67 -18.62 9.97
CA THR A 198 3.30 -17.30 10.52
C THR A 198 2.32 -17.35 11.68
N SER A 199 1.93 -18.54 12.16
CA SER A 199 0.86 -18.70 13.16
C SER A 199 1.13 -18.01 14.50
N SER A 200 2.39 -17.73 14.81
CA SER A 200 2.84 -17.06 16.04
C SER A 200 3.05 -15.54 15.86
N VAL A 201 3.04 -15.04 14.61
CA VAL A 201 3.38 -13.65 14.30
C VAL A 201 2.22 -12.74 14.68
N SER A 202 2.52 -11.72 15.48
CA SER A 202 1.54 -10.78 16.01
C SER A 202 1.65 -9.37 15.41
N ASP A 203 2.82 -9.01 14.86
CA ASP A 203 3.11 -7.70 14.27
C ASP A 203 3.77 -7.86 12.89
N MET A 204 3.10 -7.39 11.85
CA MET A 204 3.63 -7.26 10.48
C MET A 204 3.56 -5.80 9.99
N SER A 205 3.52 -4.84 10.92
CA SER A 205 3.43 -3.42 10.58
C SER A 205 4.59 -3.01 9.67
N ASN A 206 4.29 -2.34 8.55
CA ASN A 206 5.25 -1.91 7.53
C ASN A 206 6.11 -3.03 6.89
N MET A 207 5.77 -4.32 7.08
CA MET A 207 6.65 -5.44 6.67
C MET A 207 7.11 -5.33 5.22
N PHE A 208 6.21 -5.01 4.28
CA PHE A 208 6.50 -4.83 2.85
C PHE A 208 6.38 -3.39 2.39
N LYS A 209 6.33 -2.42 3.31
CA LYS A 209 6.13 -1.03 2.92
C LYS A 209 7.24 -0.58 1.98
N GLY A 210 6.90 -0.18 0.76
CA GLY A 210 7.87 0.23 -0.24
C GLY A 210 8.69 -0.91 -0.83
N ALA A 211 8.38 -2.18 -0.58
CA ALA A 211 8.96 -3.31 -1.33
C ALA A 211 8.33 -3.37 -2.73
N ARG A 212 8.66 -2.40 -3.59
CA ARG A 212 7.94 -2.08 -4.83
C ARG A 212 7.74 -3.27 -5.79
N SER A 213 8.66 -4.24 -5.78
CA SER A 213 8.63 -5.42 -6.65
C SER A 213 7.91 -6.62 -6.05
N PHE A 214 7.59 -6.61 -4.74
CA PHE A 214 7.07 -7.77 -4.02
C PHE A 214 5.69 -8.18 -4.52
N ASN A 215 5.56 -9.45 -4.94
CA ASN A 215 4.31 -10.03 -5.43
C ASN A 215 4.22 -11.55 -5.17
N GLN A 216 4.78 -12.04 -4.05
CA GLN A 216 4.83 -13.47 -3.74
C GLN A 216 3.53 -13.99 -3.10
N PRO A 217 3.14 -15.26 -3.37
CA PRO A 217 1.84 -15.80 -2.98
C PRO A 217 1.76 -16.14 -1.48
N ILE A 218 1.47 -15.14 -0.66
CA ILE A 218 1.37 -15.26 0.81
C ILE A 218 -0.06 -15.55 1.33
N GLY A 219 -0.97 -15.96 0.44
CA GLY A 219 -2.36 -16.27 0.81
C GLY A 219 -2.51 -17.47 1.75
N SER A 220 -1.49 -18.34 1.82
CA SER A 220 -1.43 -19.53 2.68
C SER A 220 -1.03 -19.24 4.13
N TRP A 221 -0.54 -18.03 4.42
CA TRP A 221 -0.12 -17.66 5.77
C TRP A 221 -1.25 -17.76 6.78
N ASN A 222 -0.93 -18.29 7.97
CA ASN A 222 -1.85 -18.28 9.10
C ASN A 222 -1.72 -16.94 9.82
N THR A 223 -2.78 -16.13 9.78
CA THR A 223 -2.84 -14.78 10.37
C THR A 223 -3.69 -14.70 11.63
N SER A 224 -4.12 -15.82 12.23
CA SER A 224 -5.04 -15.80 13.38
C SER A 224 -4.51 -15.04 14.60
N SER A 225 -3.19 -14.96 14.73
CA SER A 225 -2.49 -14.23 15.81
C SER A 225 -2.11 -12.80 15.44
N LEU A 226 -2.31 -12.39 14.17
CA LEU A 226 -1.91 -11.08 13.68
C LEU A 226 -2.82 -10.01 14.31
N SER A 227 -2.20 -9.05 14.99
CA SER A 227 -2.91 -7.95 15.66
C SER A 227 -2.64 -6.59 15.03
N LYS A 228 -1.46 -6.43 14.40
CA LYS A 228 -1.01 -5.18 13.79
C LYS A 228 -0.52 -5.44 12.37
N ALA A 229 -1.15 -4.77 11.41
CA ALA A 229 -0.78 -4.83 10.00
C ALA A 229 -0.72 -3.43 9.38
N THR A 230 -0.47 -2.41 10.20
CA THR A 230 -0.46 -1.01 9.80
C THR A 230 0.56 -0.79 8.68
N THR A 231 0.11 -0.24 7.55
CA THR A 231 0.95 0.04 6.38
C THR A 231 1.71 -1.18 5.82
N MET A 232 1.25 -2.42 6.07
CA MET A 232 1.99 -3.62 5.67
C MET A 232 2.35 -3.64 4.18
N PHE A 233 1.43 -3.25 3.30
CA PHE A 233 1.64 -3.18 1.85
C PHE A 233 1.70 -1.75 1.30
N GLY A 234 1.84 -0.72 2.13
CA GLY A 234 1.93 0.66 1.62
C GLY A 234 3.10 0.82 0.63
N LEU A 235 2.88 1.39 -0.55
CA LEU A 235 3.87 1.59 -1.61
C LEU A 235 4.40 0.28 -2.24
N THR A 236 3.65 -0.82 -2.13
CA THR A 236 4.00 -2.12 -2.74
C THR A 236 3.38 -2.21 -4.14
N TYR A 237 3.99 -1.49 -5.09
CA TYR A 237 3.39 -1.24 -6.41
C TYR A 237 3.08 -2.48 -7.25
N SER A 238 3.77 -3.59 -7.03
CA SER A 238 3.59 -4.83 -7.78
C SER A 238 2.69 -5.85 -7.07
N PHE A 239 2.27 -5.59 -5.83
CA PHE A 239 1.54 -6.58 -5.04
C PHE A 239 0.08 -6.72 -5.49
N ASN A 240 -0.29 -7.93 -5.88
CA ASN A 240 -1.66 -8.27 -6.29
C ASN A 240 -1.99 -9.75 -6.01
N GLN A 241 -1.52 -10.29 -4.88
CA GLN A 241 -1.74 -11.69 -4.52
C GLN A 241 -2.98 -11.88 -3.64
N PRO A 242 -3.71 -13.00 -3.79
CA PRO A 242 -4.95 -13.23 -3.06
C PRO A 242 -4.67 -13.44 -1.56
N ILE A 243 -5.22 -12.53 -0.75
CA ILE A 243 -5.12 -12.53 0.73
C ILE A 243 -6.49 -12.42 1.40
N GLY A 244 -7.57 -12.64 0.65
CA GLY A 244 -8.94 -12.60 1.16
C GLY A 244 -9.27 -13.72 2.16
N SER A 245 -8.45 -14.77 2.22
CA SER A 245 -8.59 -15.91 3.14
C SER A 245 -7.93 -15.71 4.49
N TRP A 246 -7.22 -14.61 4.70
CA TRP A 246 -6.61 -14.29 5.98
C TRP A 246 -7.66 -14.11 7.07
N ASP A 247 -7.37 -14.66 8.26
CA ASP A 247 -8.13 -14.36 9.47
C ASP A 247 -7.69 -12.99 9.99
N THR A 248 -8.59 -12.00 9.92
CA THR A 248 -8.34 -10.63 10.39
C THR A 248 -9.10 -10.31 11.68
N SER A 249 -9.74 -11.29 12.33
CA SER A 249 -10.58 -11.06 13.52
C SER A 249 -9.81 -10.47 14.71
N SER A 250 -8.50 -10.72 14.77
CA SER A 250 -7.57 -10.15 15.77
C SER A 250 -6.96 -8.80 15.36
N VAL A 251 -7.12 -8.35 14.11
CA VAL A 251 -6.48 -7.14 13.59
C VAL A 251 -7.33 -5.91 13.91
N SER A 252 -6.78 -4.99 14.70
CA SER A 252 -7.48 -3.72 15.04
C SER A 252 -6.95 -2.50 14.29
N ASP A 253 -5.77 -2.59 13.67
CA ASP A 253 -5.14 -1.48 12.94
C ASP A 253 -4.73 -1.87 11.52
N ILE A 254 -5.52 -1.38 10.56
CA ILE A 254 -5.31 -1.55 9.11
C ILE A 254 -5.00 -0.21 8.42
N ARG A 255 -4.63 0.83 9.18
CA ARG A 255 -4.36 2.15 8.60
C ARG A 255 -3.25 2.05 7.57
N GLN A 256 -3.44 2.71 6.43
CA GLN A 256 -2.50 2.74 5.31
C GLN A 256 -2.14 1.35 4.72
N MET A 257 -2.92 0.28 4.99
CA MET A 257 -2.61 -1.09 4.58
C MET A 257 -2.15 -1.20 3.11
N PHE A 258 -2.87 -0.58 2.18
CA PHE A 258 -2.58 -0.60 0.74
C PHE A 258 -2.30 0.79 0.16
N LEU A 259 -1.82 1.72 0.98
CA LEU A 259 -1.49 3.09 0.57
C LEU A 259 -0.65 3.11 -0.72
N TYR A 260 -1.18 3.64 -1.82
CA TYR A 260 -0.59 3.69 -3.17
C TYR A 260 -0.13 2.33 -3.74
N SER A 261 -0.77 1.22 -3.34
CA SER A 261 -0.61 -0.09 -4.00
C SER A 261 -1.43 -0.10 -5.30
N SER A 262 -0.92 0.59 -6.32
CA SER A 262 -1.69 1.03 -7.50
C SER A 262 -2.37 -0.08 -8.29
N ILE A 263 -1.81 -1.30 -8.30
CA ILE A 263 -2.36 -2.44 -9.04
C ILE A 263 -3.16 -3.42 -8.19
N PHE A 264 -3.19 -3.24 -6.86
CA PHE A 264 -3.85 -4.17 -5.96
C PHE A 264 -5.36 -4.21 -6.24
N ASN A 265 -5.88 -5.41 -6.52
CA ASN A 265 -7.30 -5.62 -6.86
C ASN A 265 -7.78 -7.02 -6.43
N GLN A 266 -7.44 -7.42 -5.20
CA GLN A 266 -7.79 -8.73 -4.66
C GLN A 266 -8.97 -8.64 -3.68
N PRO A 267 -9.84 -9.67 -3.62
CA PRO A 267 -11.03 -9.62 -2.79
C PRO A 267 -10.66 -9.62 -1.31
N ILE A 268 -11.04 -8.56 -0.60
CA ILE A 268 -10.83 -8.36 0.85
C ILE A 268 -12.14 -8.07 1.60
N GLY A 269 -13.29 -8.27 0.95
CA GLY A 269 -14.61 -8.04 1.56
C GLY A 269 -14.96 -9.01 2.68
N LEU A 270 -14.25 -10.15 2.77
CA LEU A 270 -14.44 -11.16 3.83
C LEU A 270 -13.59 -10.88 5.08
N TRP A 271 -12.76 -9.83 5.07
CA TRP A 271 -12.03 -9.43 6.26
C TRP A 271 -13.00 -8.96 7.35
N ASP A 272 -12.79 -9.48 8.56
CA ASP A 272 -13.43 -8.98 9.77
C ASP A 272 -12.81 -7.62 10.13
N THR A 273 -13.62 -6.56 10.05
CA THR A 273 -13.26 -5.19 10.42
C THR A 273 -13.95 -4.71 11.71
N SER A 274 -14.65 -5.60 12.42
CA SER A 274 -15.45 -5.26 13.61
C SER A 274 -14.61 -4.73 14.79
N SER A 275 -13.29 -4.88 14.73
CA SER A 275 -12.35 -4.33 15.71
C SER A 275 -11.68 -3.02 15.29
N VAL A 276 -11.94 -2.51 14.08
CA VAL A 276 -11.28 -1.31 13.53
C VAL A 276 -12.00 -0.02 13.96
N GLU A 277 -11.25 0.93 14.51
CA GLU A 277 -11.80 2.23 14.97
C GLU A 277 -11.39 3.43 14.08
N ASP A 278 -10.34 3.28 13.28
CA ASP A 278 -9.78 4.31 12.39
C ASP A 278 -9.37 3.70 11.03
N MET A 279 -10.01 4.16 9.95
CA MET A 279 -9.78 3.70 8.57
C MET A 279 -8.94 4.69 7.75
N LEU A 280 -8.03 5.41 8.39
CA LEU A 280 -7.14 6.35 7.72
C LEU A 280 -6.31 5.68 6.59
N PHE A 281 -6.57 6.11 5.35
CA PHE A 281 -5.80 5.80 4.13
C PHE A 281 -5.70 4.32 3.74
N VAL A 282 -6.65 3.47 4.13
CA VAL A 282 -6.57 2.02 3.90
C VAL A 282 -6.29 1.68 2.42
N LEU A 283 -7.01 2.30 1.47
CA LEU A 283 -6.88 2.08 0.02
C LEU A 283 -6.51 3.36 -0.76
N LEU A 284 -6.03 4.41 -0.09
CA LEU A 284 -5.66 5.68 -0.75
C LEU A 284 -4.67 5.41 -1.91
N GLY A 285 -5.06 5.72 -3.14
CA GLY A 285 -4.22 5.56 -4.34
C GLY A 285 -4.12 4.12 -4.89
N ALA A 286 -4.93 3.18 -4.40
CA ALA A 286 -5.05 1.84 -4.98
C ALA A 286 -5.87 1.89 -6.29
N LYS A 287 -5.30 2.52 -7.33
CA LYS A 287 -5.99 2.89 -8.59
C LYS A 287 -6.80 1.76 -9.24
N SER A 288 -6.32 0.53 -9.18
CA SER A 288 -6.95 -0.63 -9.81
C SER A 288 -7.99 -1.33 -8.95
N PHE A 289 -8.13 -0.95 -7.67
CA PHE A 289 -9.00 -1.64 -6.73
C PHE A 289 -10.48 -1.45 -7.10
N ASN A 290 -11.20 -2.55 -7.30
CA ASN A 290 -12.63 -2.56 -7.59
C ASN A 290 -13.32 -3.83 -7.04
N GLN A 291 -12.95 -4.22 -5.82
CA GLN A 291 -13.52 -5.39 -5.15
C GLN A 291 -14.60 -4.97 -4.13
N PRO A 292 -15.63 -5.80 -3.91
CA PRO A 292 -16.69 -5.47 -2.96
C PRO A 292 -16.15 -5.43 -1.54
N ILE A 293 -16.41 -4.31 -0.84
CA ILE A 293 -16.08 -4.07 0.57
C ILE A 293 -17.28 -3.53 1.36
N GLY A 294 -18.48 -3.57 0.77
CA GLY A 294 -19.72 -3.13 1.44
C GLY A 294 -20.04 -3.91 2.71
N SER A 295 -19.56 -5.17 2.81
CA SER A 295 -19.73 -6.06 3.96
C SER A 295 -18.81 -5.78 5.15
N TRP A 296 -17.91 -4.80 5.06
CA TRP A 296 -17.10 -4.40 6.21
C TRP A 296 -17.97 -3.83 7.33
N ASP A 297 -17.75 -4.31 8.55
CA ASP A 297 -18.32 -3.70 9.76
C ASP A 297 -17.60 -2.38 10.05
N THR A 298 -18.30 -1.27 9.89
CA THR A 298 -17.80 0.08 10.16
C THR A 298 -18.42 0.70 11.42
N SER A 299 -19.20 -0.05 12.21
CA SER A 299 -19.99 0.47 13.33
C SER A 299 -19.17 1.13 14.45
N ARG A 300 -17.87 0.78 14.55
CA ARG A 300 -16.92 1.37 15.50
C ARG A 300 -16.01 2.44 14.91
N VAL A 301 -16.10 2.68 13.61
CA VAL A 301 -15.21 3.61 12.90
C VAL A 301 -15.61 5.05 13.19
N SER A 302 -14.67 5.83 13.70
CA SER A 302 -14.86 7.26 13.99
C SER A 302 -14.27 8.19 12.92
N SER A 303 -13.36 7.67 12.09
CA SER A 303 -12.57 8.39 11.10
C SER A 303 -12.49 7.58 9.79
N MET A 304 -12.94 8.20 8.70
CA MET A 304 -12.91 7.67 7.33
C MET A 304 -12.11 8.61 6.40
N ILE A 305 -10.99 9.14 6.89
CA ILE A 305 -10.17 10.07 6.10
C ILE A 305 -9.50 9.32 4.95
N ALA A 306 -9.83 9.72 3.72
CA ALA A 306 -9.27 9.21 2.46
C ALA A 306 -9.17 7.67 2.37
N VAL A 307 -10.21 6.96 2.81
CA VAL A 307 -10.28 5.48 2.72
C VAL A 307 -10.08 5.02 1.27
N LEU A 308 -10.80 5.62 0.32
CA LEU A 308 -10.89 5.21 -1.09
C LEU A 308 -10.39 6.28 -2.08
N ALA A 309 -9.79 7.37 -1.57
CA ALA A 309 -9.31 8.46 -2.39
C ALA A 309 -8.36 7.96 -3.50
N GLY A 310 -8.56 8.39 -4.74
CA GLY A 310 -7.73 7.98 -5.88
C GLY A 310 -7.85 6.50 -6.27
N CYS A 311 -8.88 5.78 -5.81
CA CYS A 311 -9.21 4.47 -6.36
C CYS A 311 -9.92 4.64 -7.71
N ASP A 312 -9.14 4.85 -8.76
CA ASP A 312 -9.64 5.19 -10.10
C ASP A 312 -10.71 4.22 -10.65
N SER A 313 -10.59 2.93 -10.34
CA SER A 313 -11.46 1.86 -10.85
C SER A 313 -12.64 1.50 -9.95
N PHE A 314 -12.71 2.05 -8.74
CA PHE A 314 -13.66 1.59 -7.73
C PHE A 314 -15.09 2.07 -8.01
N ASN A 315 -16.01 1.12 -8.16
CA ASN A 315 -17.44 1.41 -8.33
C ASN A 315 -18.32 0.33 -7.71
N GLN A 316 -18.00 -0.09 -6.48
CA GLN A 316 -18.75 -1.10 -5.71
C GLN A 316 -19.65 -0.44 -4.64
N PRO A 317 -20.79 -1.06 -4.28
CA PRO A 317 -21.71 -0.52 -3.28
C PRO A 317 -21.06 -0.38 -1.90
N LEU A 318 -21.46 0.69 -1.19
CA LEU A 318 -21.02 1.06 0.17
C LEU A 318 -22.20 1.44 1.08
N ASP A 319 -23.43 1.23 0.62
CA ASP A 319 -24.66 1.65 1.29
C ASP A 319 -24.98 0.87 2.57
N GLU A 320 -24.29 -0.26 2.79
CA GLU A 320 -24.36 -1.09 3.99
C GLU A 320 -23.41 -0.62 5.12
N TRP A 321 -22.50 0.32 4.86
CA TRP A 321 -21.63 0.86 5.91
C TRP A 321 -22.43 1.63 6.96
N ASP A 322 -22.21 1.29 8.23
CA ASP A 322 -22.67 2.09 9.37
C ASP A 322 -21.76 3.30 9.54
N THR A 323 -22.27 4.49 9.22
CA THR A 323 -21.54 5.76 9.36
C THR A 323 -21.97 6.58 10.58
N SER A 324 -22.84 6.05 11.44
CA SER A 324 -23.45 6.81 12.55
C SER A 324 -22.43 7.32 13.57
N GLY A 325 -21.32 6.59 13.75
CA GLY A 325 -20.18 6.97 14.60
C GLY A 325 -19.13 7.85 13.92
N VAL A 326 -19.20 8.06 12.60
CA VAL A 326 -18.15 8.73 11.83
C VAL A 326 -18.21 10.24 12.03
N THR A 327 -17.07 10.83 12.36
CA THR A 327 -16.93 12.28 12.59
C THR A 327 -16.11 12.98 11.50
N ASP A 328 -15.33 12.25 10.72
CA ASP A 328 -14.45 12.82 9.68
C ASP A 328 -14.47 11.97 8.40
N MET A 329 -14.94 12.58 7.31
CA MET A 329 -14.98 12.00 5.95
C MET A 329 -14.09 12.81 4.98
N THR A 330 -13.11 13.54 5.51
CA THR A 330 -12.20 14.39 4.71
C THR A 330 -11.50 13.56 3.63
N ILE A 331 -11.59 14.01 2.37
CA ILE A 331 -10.94 13.39 1.19
C ILE A 331 -11.41 11.94 0.94
N MET A 332 -12.43 11.41 1.65
CA MET A 332 -12.81 9.99 1.62
C MET A 332 -12.99 9.40 0.20
N LEU A 333 -13.64 10.14 -0.69
CA LEU A 333 -13.96 9.75 -2.07
C LEU A 333 -13.36 10.72 -3.12
N PHE A 334 -12.24 11.36 -2.76
CA PHE A 334 -11.53 12.33 -3.60
C PHE A 334 -10.92 11.66 -4.84
N GLY A 335 -11.06 12.29 -6.00
CA GLY A 335 -10.38 11.85 -7.21
C GLY A 335 -10.84 10.47 -7.67
N MET A 336 -12.14 10.18 -7.61
CA MET A 336 -12.71 8.89 -8.01
C MET A 336 -13.46 9.03 -9.34
N PRO A 337 -12.77 8.89 -10.50
CA PRO A 337 -13.34 9.07 -11.83
C PRO A 337 -14.33 8.00 -12.29
N THR A 338 -14.60 6.94 -11.52
CA THR A 338 -15.58 5.92 -11.89
C THR A 338 -16.71 5.74 -10.89
N PHE A 339 -16.55 6.26 -9.67
CA PHE A 339 -17.47 6.01 -8.57
C PHE A 339 -18.80 6.74 -8.75
N ASN A 340 -19.90 5.99 -8.71
CA ASN A 340 -21.26 6.53 -8.74
C ASN A 340 -22.27 5.60 -8.05
N GLN A 341 -21.91 5.05 -6.88
CA GLN A 341 -22.77 4.12 -6.11
C GLN A 341 -23.58 4.84 -5.02
N PRO A 342 -24.78 4.36 -4.68
CA PRO A 342 -25.68 5.05 -3.74
C PRO A 342 -25.04 5.19 -2.35
N LEU A 343 -25.19 6.37 -1.76
CA LEU A 343 -24.71 6.71 -0.41
C LEU A 343 -25.81 7.33 0.48
N GLY A 344 -27.06 7.35 0.01
CA GLY A 344 -28.16 8.07 0.67
C GLY A 344 -28.60 7.47 2.01
N SER A 345 -28.19 6.23 2.31
CA SER A 345 -28.44 5.51 3.56
C SER A 345 -27.53 5.91 4.70
N TRP A 346 -26.41 6.60 4.42
CA TRP A 346 -25.43 6.98 5.43
C TRP A 346 -26.02 7.95 6.45
N ASP A 347 -25.84 7.63 7.73
CA ASP A 347 -26.08 8.56 8.83
C ASP A 347 -24.88 9.50 8.95
N THR A 348 -25.06 10.75 8.54
CA THR A 348 -24.03 11.80 8.62
C THR A 348 -24.19 12.71 9.84
N SER A 349 -25.10 12.40 10.76
CA SER A 349 -25.46 13.30 11.86
C SER A 349 -24.30 13.60 12.81
N SER A 350 -23.31 12.70 12.92
CA SER A 350 -22.10 12.89 13.73
C SER A 350 -20.94 13.57 12.98
N VAL A 351 -21.05 13.74 11.66
CA VAL A 351 -19.94 14.19 10.81
C VAL A 351 -19.64 15.67 11.05
N LYS A 352 -18.37 15.98 11.27
CA LYS A 352 -17.83 17.34 11.46
C LYS A 352 -17.09 17.85 10.24
N SER A 353 -16.50 16.98 9.43
CA SER A 353 -15.76 17.37 8.21
C SER A 353 -16.11 16.48 7.02
N MET A 354 -16.46 17.11 5.91
CA MET A 354 -16.64 16.53 4.58
C MET A 354 -15.75 17.24 3.54
N ALA A 355 -14.68 17.89 4.00
CA ALA A 355 -13.79 18.66 3.13
C ALA A 355 -13.23 17.79 2.01
N TYR A 356 -13.30 18.29 0.79
CA TYR A 356 -12.77 17.65 -0.42
C TYR A 356 -13.35 16.25 -0.74
N MET A 357 -14.44 15.83 -0.08
CA MET A 357 -14.93 14.45 -0.13
C MET A 357 -15.19 13.92 -1.53
N PHE A 358 -15.73 14.73 -2.45
CA PHE A 358 -15.98 14.39 -3.86
C PHE A 358 -15.19 15.27 -4.83
N GLU A 359 -14.15 15.99 -4.37
CA GLU A 359 -13.38 16.82 -5.29
C GLU A 359 -12.69 15.92 -6.32
N LYS A 360 -12.77 16.34 -7.60
CA LYS A 360 -12.26 15.58 -8.76
C LYS A 360 -12.92 14.20 -8.96
N SER A 361 -14.16 14.03 -8.53
CA SER A 361 -14.96 12.82 -8.79
C SER A 361 -16.05 13.15 -9.83
N PRO A 362 -15.71 13.25 -11.14
CA PRO A 362 -16.54 13.88 -12.16
C PRO A 362 -17.89 13.20 -12.44
N TYR A 363 -18.04 11.91 -12.13
CA TYR A 363 -19.26 11.14 -12.43
C TYR A 363 -20.17 10.91 -11.23
N PHE A 364 -19.77 11.31 -10.02
CA PHE A 364 -20.62 11.14 -8.84
C PHE A 364 -21.88 12.02 -8.94
N ASN A 365 -23.05 11.39 -8.89
CA ASN A 365 -24.34 12.08 -9.00
C ASN A 365 -25.47 11.34 -8.25
N GLN A 366 -25.16 10.75 -7.09
CA GLN A 366 -26.13 9.98 -6.32
C GLN A 366 -26.91 10.85 -5.32
N PRO A 367 -28.18 10.54 -5.04
CA PRO A 367 -29.01 11.35 -4.15
C PRO A 367 -28.47 11.30 -2.71
N ILE A 368 -28.05 12.45 -2.20
CA ILE A 368 -27.51 12.66 -0.85
C ILE A 368 -28.24 13.79 -0.09
N GLY A 369 -29.40 14.23 -0.61
CA GLY A 369 -30.22 15.24 0.05
C GLY A 369 -30.79 14.81 1.42
N SER A 370 -30.80 13.51 1.71
CA SER A 370 -31.21 12.95 3.01
C SER A 370 -30.17 13.12 4.12
N TRP A 371 -28.93 13.50 3.79
CA TRP A 371 -27.87 13.65 4.76
C TRP A 371 -28.17 14.75 5.78
N ASN A 372 -27.90 14.46 7.05
CA ASN A 372 -27.95 15.45 8.11
C ASN A 372 -26.60 16.17 8.21
N THR A 373 -26.56 17.44 7.81
CA THR A 373 -25.33 18.24 7.79
C THR A 373 -25.22 19.24 8.94
N SER A 374 -26.15 19.25 9.90
CA SER A 374 -26.23 20.31 10.93
C SER A 374 -24.97 20.42 11.81
N ASN A 375 -24.24 19.32 11.96
CA ASN A 375 -22.99 19.24 12.74
C ASN A 375 -21.72 19.40 11.89
N VAL A 376 -21.85 19.52 10.56
CA VAL A 376 -20.70 19.66 9.66
C VAL A 376 -20.15 21.08 9.78
N GLN A 377 -18.85 21.17 10.06
CA GLN A 377 -18.11 22.42 10.27
C GLN A 377 -17.15 22.73 9.12
N ASN A 378 -16.94 21.79 8.19
CA ASN A 378 -16.03 21.99 7.08
C ASN A 378 -16.49 21.21 5.83
N MET A 379 -16.90 21.95 4.80
CA MET A 379 -17.26 21.43 3.47
C MET A 379 -16.36 21.98 2.36
N ASN A 380 -15.15 22.43 2.70
CA ASN A 380 -14.26 23.10 1.73
C ASN A 380 -14.10 22.25 0.46
N SER A 381 -14.45 22.84 -0.68
CA SER A 381 -14.28 22.27 -2.03
C SER A 381 -14.89 20.87 -2.21
N MET A 382 -15.87 20.47 -1.39
CA MET A 382 -16.46 19.12 -1.38
C MET A 382 -16.84 18.60 -2.77
N PHE A 383 -17.38 19.45 -3.65
CA PHE A 383 -17.81 19.10 -5.02
C PHE A 383 -16.96 19.74 -6.13
N ARG A 384 -15.77 20.28 -5.82
CA ARG A 384 -14.94 20.93 -6.83
C ARG A 384 -14.54 19.91 -7.92
N GLY A 385 -14.97 20.10 -9.16
CA GLY A 385 -14.72 19.12 -10.23
C GLY A 385 -15.57 17.85 -10.18
N ALA A 386 -16.62 17.80 -9.34
CA ALA A 386 -17.68 16.80 -9.45
C ALA A 386 -18.69 17.22 -10.54
N GLU A 387 -18.28 17.13 -11.79
CA GLU A 387 -18.95 17.75 -12.95
C GLU A 387 -20.40 17.29 -13.16
N SER A 388 -20.70 16.02 -12.86
CA SER A 388 -22.03 15.45 -13.04
C SER A 388 -22.99 15.72 -11.86
N PHE A 389 -22.49 16.23 -10.73
CA PHE A 389 -23.30 16.36 -9.52
C PHE A 389 -24.38 17.44 -9.71
N ASN A 390 -25.64 16.99 -9.70
CA ASN A 390 -26.82 17.85 -9.85
C ASN A 390 -28.00 17.30 -9.04
N GLN A 391 -27.76 17.01 -7.76
CA GLN A 391 -28.78 16.49 -6.85
C GLN A 391 -29.33 17.59 -5.94
N PRO A 392 -30.60 17.49 -5.52
CA PRO A 392 -31.18 18.41 -4.54
C PRO A 392 -30.44 18.29 -3.20
N ILE A 393 -30.03 19.44 -2.66
CA ILE A 393 -29.34 19.60 -1.38
C ILE A 393 -29.93 20.76 -0.57
N GLU A 394 -31.11 21.26 -0.93
CA GLU A 394 -31.79 22.37 -0.25
C GLU A 394 -32.21 22.06 1.20
N SER A 395 -32.25 20.79 1.57
CA SER A 395 -32.51 20.31 2.93
C SER A 395 -31.30 20.38 3.86
N TRP A 396 -30.10 20.63 3.32
CA TRP A 396 -28.88 20.67 4.12
C TRP A 396 -28.85 21.90 5.03
N ASP A 397 -28.62 21.66 6.32
CA ASP A 397 -28.30 22.72 7.28
C ASP A 397 -26.79 23.00 7.23
N THR A 398 -26.42 24.17 6.71
CA THR A 398 -25.03 24.62 6.60
C THR A 398 -24.70 25.74 7.58
N SER A 399 -25.49 25.92 8.64
CA SER A 399 -25.30 27.02 9.61
C SER A 399 -24.00 26.88 10.45
N SER A 400 -23.46 25.67 10.54
CA SER A 400 -22.22 25.35 11.26
C SER A 400 -20.94 25.42 10.39
N VAL A 401 -21.07 25.61 9.07
CA VAL A 401 -19.98 25.54 8.07
C VAL A 401 -19.17 26.83 7.97
#